data_AF-A0A924NQ55-F1
#
_entry.id   AF-A0A924NQ55-F1
#
_cell.length_a   1.000
_cell.length_b   1.000
_cell.length_c   1.000
_cell.angle_alpha   90.00
_cell.angle_beta   90.00
_cell.angle_gamma   90.00
#
_symmetry.space_group_name_H-M   'P 1'
#
loop_
_entity.id
_entity.type
_entity.pdbx_description
1 polymer ?
#
loop_
_entity_poly.entity_id
_entity_poly.type
_entity_poly.pdbx_seq_one_letter_code
_entity_poly.pdbx_strand_id
1 'polypeptide(L)'
;MSSISVQKSDQATADFTAEGAPPPGKVATTPPVTPDEPLTTNQGLPFPDNHNSLKAGGRGPTLLEDFILREKITHFDHERIPERAVHARGAGAHGFFEAYEDLSALTKAGFLSASGLQTPVFARFSTVAGSRGSADTARDVRGFAVKFYTAEGNYDLVGNNIPVFFIQDAIKFPDLIHAVKPEPHNEIPQAASAHDTFWDFATLMPESTHMLMWVMSDRAFPRSLRLMEGFGVHAFRLVNAAGVASLVKF
;
A
#
# COMPACT_ATOMS: atom_id res chain seq x y z
N MET A 1 -37.40 -13.82 -26.74
CA MET A 1 -37.22 -13.57 -25.29
C MET A 1 -36.46 -14.76 -24.75
N SER A 2 -35.16 -14.61 -24.59
CA SER A 2 -34.26 -15.71 -24.21
C SER A 2 -33.75 -15.42 -22.81
N SER A 3 -34.18 -16.25 -21.85
CA SER A 3 -33.81 -16.16 -20.44
C SER A 3 -32.35 -16.58 -20.23
N ILE A 4 -31.54 -15.68 -19.69
CA ILE A 4 -30.19 -16.00 -19.20
C ILE A 4 -30.30 -16.35 -17.72
N SER A 5 -30.09 -17.62 -17.39
CA SER A 5 -29.92 -18.11 -16.03
C SER A 5 -28.49 -17.80 -15.56
N VAL A 6 -28.35 -16.96 -14.53
CA VAL A 6 -27.06 -16.72 -13.86
C VAL A 6 -26.82 -17.89 -12.89
N GLN A 7 -25.88 -18.78 -13.24
CA GLN A 7 -25.31 -19.71 -12.27
C GLN A 7 -24.42 -18.92 -11.31
N LYS A 8 -24.70 -19.00 -10.00
CA LYS A 8 -23.78 -18.60 -8.95
C LYS A 8 -22.52 -19.47 -9.08
N SER A 9 -21.39 -18.87 -9.43
CA SER A 9 -20.10 -19.50 -9.21
C SER A 9 -19.78 -19.40 -7.73
N ASP A 10 -19.71 -20.52 -7.03
CA ASP A 10 -19.10 -20.60 -5.71
C ASP A 10 -17.62 -20.20 -5.84
N GLN A 11 -17.30 -18.95 -5.52
CA GLN A 11 -15.92 -18.54 -5.29
C GLN A 11 -15.50 -19.18 -3.98
N ALA A 12 -14.84 -20.33 -4.08
CA ALA A 12 -13.99 -20.83 -3.02
C ALA A 12 -13.03 -19.69 -2.63
N THR A 13 -13.13 -19.23 -1.40
CA THR A 13 -12.06 -18.47 -0.74
C THR A 13 -10.81 -19.33 -0.84
N ALA A 14 -9.87 -18.94 -1.72
CA ALA A 14 -8.58 -19.60 -1.78
C ALA A 14 -7.89 -19.37 -0.43
N ASP A 15 -7.87 -20.43 0.37
CA ASP A 15 -7.11 -20.50 1.60
C ASP A 15 -5.63 -20.47 1.19
N PHE A 16 -4.99 -19.31 1.29
CA PHE A 16 -3.57 -19.13 0.96
C PHE A 16 -2.66 -19.66 2.07
N THR A 17 -2.97 -20.85 2.58
CA THR A 17 -2.08 -21.62 3.43
C THR A 17 -1.30 -22.57 2.53
N ALA A 18 -0.27 -22.05 1.86
CA ALA A 18 0.72 -22.93 1.23
C ALA A 18 1.32 -23.83 2.33
N GLU A 19 1.10 -25.14 2.23
CA GLU A 19 1.75 -26.14 3.09
C GLU A 19 3.26 -25.90 3.05
N GLY A 20 3.83 -25.41 4.16
CA GLY A 20 5.28 -25.24 4.32
C GLY A 20 5.80 -23.80 4.37
N ALA A 21 4.98 -22.77 4.14
CA ALA A 21 5.39 -21.38 4.38
C ALA A 21 5.17 -21.01 5.86
N PRO A 22 6.14 -20.42 6.58
CA PRO A 22 5.88 -19.89 7.91
C PRO A 22 4.75 -18.86 7.81
N PRO A 23 3.72 -18.93 8.67
CA PRO A 23 2.57 -18.05 8.55
C PRO A 23 3.03 -16.60 8.59
N PRO A 24 2.53 -15.71 7.70
CA PRO A 24 2.78 -14.28 7.82
C PRO A 24 2.43 -13.91 9.27
N GLY A 25 3.41 -13.31 9.97
CA GLY A 25 3.36 -13.14 11.43
C GLY A 25 1.95 -12.74 11.87
N LYS A 26 1.34 -13.58 12.72
CA LYS A 26 -0.09 -13.57 13.05
C LYS A 26 -0.63 -12.14 13.11
N VAL A 27 -1.19 -11.66 12.02
CA VAL A 27 -2.16 -10.58 12.10
C VAL A 27 -3.28 -11.22 12.92
N ALA A 28 -3.68 -10.60 14.02
CA ALA A 28 -4.84 -11.07 14.76
C ALA A 28 -6.02 -11.07 13.78
N THR A 29 -6.32 -12.23 13.21
CA THR A 29 -7.48 -12.41 12.36
C THR A 29 -8.64 -12.53 13.32
N THR A 30 -9.46 -11.49 13.39
CA THR A 30 -10.78 -11.64 14.00
C THR A 30 -11.45 -12.80 13.28
N PRO A 31 -11.91 -13.85 13.98
CA PRO A 31 -12.58 -14.95 13.33
C PRO A 31 -13.74 -14.39 12.46
N PRO A 32 -14.00 -14.99 11.29
CA PRO A 32 -15.08 -14.55 10.44
C PRO A 32 -16.39 -14.63 11.24
N VAL A 33 -17.05 -13.47 11.38
CA VAL A 33 -18.35 -13.37 12.05
C VAL A 33 -19.34 -14.24 11.28
N THR A 34 -19.83 -15.30 11.91
CA THR A 34 -20.92 -16.09 11.33
C THR A 34 -22.21 -15.27 11.36
N PRO A 35 -23.13 -15.42 10.39
CA PRO A 35 -24.38 -14.64 10.35
C PRO A 35 -25.23 -14.75 11.63
N ASP A 36 -25.01 -15.79 12.44
CA ASP A 36 -25.73 -16.09 13.67
C ASP A 36 -25.05 -15.54 14.94
N GLU A 37 -23.89 -14.89 14.82
CA GLU A 37 -23.23 -14.27 15.97
C GLU A 37 -23.96 -13.00 16.42
N PRO A 38 -24.23 -12.85 17.74
CA PRO A 38 -24.86 -11.65 18.25
C PRO A 38 -23.93 -10.44 18.07
N LEU A 39 -24.50 -9.27 17.78
CA LEU A 39 -23.74 -8.02 17.84
C LEU A 39 -23.28 -7.78 19.29
N THR A 40 -21.98 -7.65 19.52
CA THR A 40 -21.41 -7.43 20.86
C THR A 40 -20.57 -6.17 20.95
N THR A 41 -20.35 -5.69 22.18
CA THR A 41 -19.28 -4.76 22.53
C THR A 41 -17.91 -5.43 22.32
N ASN A 42 -16.84 -4.63 22.36
CA ASN A 42 -15.46 -5.12 22.32
C ASN A 42 -15.10 -5.99 23.54
N GLN A 43 -15.88 -5.90 24.62
CA GLN A 43 -15.77 -6.76 25.82
C GLN A 43 -16.67 -8.01 25.76
N GLY A 44 -17.36 -8.25 24.63
CA GLY A 44 -18.19 -9.44 24.41
C GLY A 44 -19.61 -9.36 24.99
N LEU A 45 -20.10 -8.18 25.37
CA LEU A 45 -21.47 -8.00 25.87
C LEU A 45 -22.44 -7.84 24.70
N PRO A 46 -23.54 -8.59 24.61
CA PRO A 46 -24.53 -8.42 23.55
C PRO A 46 -25.15 -7.02 23.54
N PHE A 47 -25.37 -6.47 22.35
CA PHE A 47 -26.12 -5.23 22.15
C PHE A 47 -27.63 -5.51 22.29
N PRO A 48 -28.33 -4.90 23.26
CA PRO A 48 -29.77 -5.03 23.38
C PRO A 48 -30.53 -4.18 22.35
N ASP A 49 -30.00 -3.00 22.01
CA ASP A 49 -30.53 -2.06 21.03
C ASP A 49 -29.36 -1.25 20.42
N ASN A 50 -29.22 -1.28 19.09
CA ASN A 50 -28.17 -0.55 18.35
C ASN A 50 -28.72 0.67 17.59
N HIS A 51 -29.97 1.07 17.87
CA HIS A 51 -30.64 2.21 17.26
C HIS A 51 -30.80 3.41 18.20
N ASN A 52 -30.72 3.19 19.52
CA ASN A 52 -30.96 4.23 20.52
C ASN A 52 -29.82 4.34 21.53
N SER A 53 -29.53 5.59 21.93
CA SER A 53 -28.79 5.87 23.16
C SER A 53 -29.68 5.69 24.40
N LEU A 54 -29.08 5.35 25.53
CA LEU A 54 -29.72 5.40 26.84
C LEU A 54 -30.00 6.85 27.24
N LYS A 55 -31.27 7.13 27.57
CA LYS A 55 -31.77 8.48 27.89
C LYS A 55 -32.57 8.47 29.19
N ALA A 56 -32.65 9.62 29.86
CA ALA A 56 -33.59 9.85 30.96
C ALA A 56 -35.04 10.00 30.45
N GLY A 57 -35.67 8.88 30.06
CA GLY A 57 -36.99 8.85 29.42
C GLY A 57 -36.93 8.98 27.89
N GLY A 58 -38.05 8.72 27.20
CA GLY A 58 -38.07 8.59 25.73
C GLY A 58 -37.60 9.82 24.93
N ARG A 59 -37.69 11.02 25.53
CA ARG A 59 -37.25 12.30 24.95
C ARG A 59 -36.30 13.09 25.86
N GLY A 60 -35.67 12.41 26.82
CA GLY A 60 -34.73 13.03 27.76
C GLY A 60 -33.30 13.13 27.23
N PRO A 61 -32.38 13.72 28.02
CA PRO A 61 -30.96 13.75 27.71
C PRO A 61 -30.33 12.36 27.75
N THR A 62 -29.25 12.17 26.99
CA THR A 62 -28.40 10.97 27.01
C THR A 62 -27.64 10.86 28.34
N LEU A 63 -27.54 9.65 28.89
CA LEU A 63 -26.86 9.39 30.15
C LEU A 63 -25.39 8.98 29.95
N LEU A 64 -24.50 9.45 30.82
CA LEU A 64 -23.06 9.13 30.74
C LEU A 64 -22.76 7.66 31.08
N GLU A 65 -23.65 7.00 31.82
CA GLU A 65 -23.54 5.56 32.15
C GLU A 65 -23.72 4.64 30.93
N ASP A 66 -24.14 5.18 29.78
CA ASP A 66 -24.21 4.45 28.50
C ASP A 66 -22.81 4.09 27.98
N PHE A 67 -22.27 2.98 28.48
CA PHE A 67 -20.95 2.49 28.08
C PHE A 67 -20.94 1.93 26.66
N ILE A 68 -22.07 1.42 26.17
CA ILE A 68 -22.20 0.87 24.81
C ILE A 68 -22.05 2.00 23.78
N LEU A 69 -22.78 3.11 23.98
CA LEU A 69 -22.63 4.32 23.16
C LEU A 69 -21.20 4.85 23.20
N ARG A 70 -20.66 5.04 24.42
CA ARG A 70 -19.31 5.59 24.59
C ARG A 70 -18.25 4.71 23.92
N GLU A 71 -18.30 3.40 24.10
CA GLU A 71 -17.34 2.49 23.47
C GLU A 71 -17.38 2.60 21.94
N LYS A 72 -18.57 2.54 21.35
CA LYS A 72 -18.76 2.62 19.90
C LYS A 72 -18.27 3.96 19.32
N ILE A 73 -18.64 5.07 19.96
CA ILE A 73 -18.20 6.41 19.54
C ILE A 73 -16.70 6.60 19.77
N THR A 74 -16.16 6.11 20.89
CA THR A 74 -14.71 6.18 21.15
C THR A 74 -13.92 5.46 20.07
N HIS A 75 -14.34 4.26 19.65
CA HIS A 75 -13.67 3.56 18.56
C HIS A 75 -13.77 4.35 17.24
N PHE A 76 -14.96 4.87 16.91
CA PHE A 76 -15.18 5.69 15.71
C PHE A 76 -14.28 6.94 15.68
N ASP A 77 -14.22 7.69 16.79
CA ASP A 77 -13.44 8.92 16.92
C ASP A 77 -11.92 8.67 16.73
N HIS A 78 -11.46 7.43 16.92
CA HIS A 78 -10.06 7.03 16.82
C HIS A 78 -9.76 6.13 15.61
N GLU A 79 -10.67 6.03 14.63
CA GLU A 79 -10.44 5.22 13.42
C GLU A 79 -9.31 5.75 12.53
N ARG A 80 -9.05 7.06 12.55
CA ARG A 80 -8.08 7.68 11.65
C ARG A 80 -6.69 7.63 12.26
N ILE A 81 -5.80 6.89 11.61
CA ILE A 81 -4.36 6.99 11.80
C ILE A 81 -3.74 7.96 10.78
N PRO A 82 -2.55 8.53 11.05
CA PRO A 82 -1.86 9.37 10.08
C PRO A 82 -1.66 8.63 8.75
N GLU A 83 -1.86 9.33 7.64
CA GLU A 83 -1.49 8.80 6.34
C GLU A 83 0.03 8.81 6.16
N ARG A 84 0.50 8.13 5.10
CA ARG A 84 1.92 8.20 4.72
C ARG A 84 2.23 9.62 4.23
N ALA A 85 3.39 10.18 4.60
CA ALA A 85 3.80 11.52 4.18
C ALA A 85 3.84 11.66 2.63
N VAL A 86 4.28 10.61 1.96
CA VAL A 86 4.24 10.41 0.51
C VAL A 86 3.60 9.07 0.21
N HIS A 87 3.10 8.86 -1.01
CA HIS A 87 2.45 7.61 -1.39
C HIS A 87 1.20 7.28 -0.54
N ALA A 88 0.47 8.30 -0.08
CA ALA A 88 -0.72 8.16 0.74
C ALA A 88 -1.85 7.46 -0.02
N ARG A 89 -2.15 7.90 -1.24
CA ARG A 89 -3.12 7.26 -2.14
C ARG A 89 -2.53 6.00 -2.75
N GLY A 90 -3.14 4.85 -2.50
CA GLY A 90 -2.69 3.58 -3.05
C GLY A 90 -3.64 2.42 -2.82
N ALA A 91 -3.40 1.33 -3.54
CA ALA A 91 -4.18 0.10 -3.51
C ALA A 91 -3.24 -1.10 -3.33
N GLY A 92 -3.70 -2.13 -2.62
CA GLY A 92 -2.91 -3.32 -2.33
C GLY A 92 -3.59 -4.61 -2.76
N ALA A 93 -2.78 -5.64 -3.04
CA ALA A 93 -3.25 -6.98 -3.40
C ALA A 93 -2.29 -8.04 -2.86
N HIS A 94 -2.86 -9.18 -2.44
CA HIS A 94 -2.10 -10.39 -2.12
C HIS A 94 -1.80 -11.19 -3.39
N GLY A 95 -0.74 -11.99 -3.35
CA GLY A 95 -0.38 -12.93 -4.39
C GLY A 95 0.79 -13.81 -3.96
N PHE A 96 1.47 -14.40 -4.94
CA PHE A 96 2.72 -15.13 -4.72
C PHE A 96 3.74 -14.78 -5.80
N PHE A 97 5.01 -14.98 -5.48
CA PHE A 97 6.15 -14.91 -6.39
C PHE A 97 6.77 -16.30 -6.51
N GLU A 98 7.25 -16.63 -7.70
CA GLU A 98 7.97 -17.87 -7.98
C GLU A 98 9.16 -17.55 -8.89
N ALA A 99 10.37 -17.94 -8.46
CA ALA A 99 11.55 -17.83 -9.31
C ALA A 99 11.48 -18.90 -10.42
N TYR A 100 11.90 -18.56 -11.64
CA TYR A 100 11.90 -19.52 -12.74
C TYR A 100 13.01 -20.58 -12.60
N GLU A 101 14.15 -20.19 -12.02
CA GLU A 101 15.35 -21.01 -11.90
C GLU A 101 16.07 -20.73 -10.57
N ASP A 102 17.00 -21.61 -10.21
CA ASP A 102 17.88 -21.43 -9.05
C ASP A 102 18.93 -20.32 -9.34
N LEU A 103 18.90 -19.25 -8.55
CA LEU A 103 19.84 -18.13 -8.63
C LEU A 103 20.98 -18.21 -7.59
N SER A 104 21.23 -19.38 -6.98
CA SER A 104 22.27 -19.59 -5.95
C SER A 104 23.68 -19.20 -6.39
N ALA A 105 23.96 -19.21 -7.69
CA ALA A 105 25.20 -18.71 -8.27
C ALA A 105 25.40 -17.20 -8.05
N LEU A 106 24.31 -16.43 -7.97
CA LEU A 106 24.30 -14.97 -7.83
C LEU A 106 23.99 -14.50 -6.42
N THR A 107 23.12 -15.20 -5.70
CA THR A 107 22.61 -14.78 -4.38
C THR A 107 22.41 -15.97 -3.45
N LYS A 108 22.58 -15.74 -2.15
CA LYS A 108 22.21 -16.72 -1.10
C LYS A 108 20.80 -16.53 -0.54
N ALA A 109 19.96 -15.73 -1.19
CA ALA A 109 18.60 -15.45 -0.73
C ALA A 109 17.67 -16.64 -0.97
N GLY A 110 17.10 -17.22 0.09
CA GLY A 110 16.32 -18.46 0.00
C GLY A 110 15.09 -18.40 -0.91
N PHE A 111 14.44 -17.24 -1.08
CA PHE A 111 13.28 -17.11 -1.98
C PHE A 111 13.64 -17.16 -3.49
N LEU A 112 14.94 -17.20 -3.81
CA LEU A 112 15.49 -17.26 -5.17
C LEU A 112 16.33 -18.53 -5.41
N SER A 113 16.38 -19.47 -4.47
CA SER A 113 17.29 -20.63 -4.52
C SER A 113 16.71 -21.87 -5.21
N ALA A 114 15.45 -21.83 -5.64
CA ALA A 114 14.82 -22.95 -6.35
C ALA A 114 13.65 -22.46 -7.22
N SER A 115 13.42 -23.15 -8.33
CA SER A 115 12.19 -23.01 -9.10
C SER A 115 11.02 -23.69 -8.40
N GLY A 116 9.79 -23.24 -8.66
CA GLY A 116 8.59 -23.81 -8.03
C GLY A 116 8.29 -23.31 -6.62
N LEU A 117 9.19 -22.58 -5.97
CA LEU A 117 8.97 -22.06 -4.62
C LEU A 117 8.01 -20.86 -4.64
N GLN A 118 6.79 -21.07 -4.16
CA GLN A 118 5.81 -19.99 -4.00
C GLN A 118 6.08 -19.19 -2.72
N THR A 119 6.60 -17.98 -2.90
CA THR A 119 6.80 -16.99 -1.83
C THR A 119 5.56 -16.10 -1.76
N PRO A 120 4.79 -16.08 -0.66
CA PRO A 120 3.67 -15.17 -0.52
C PRO A 120 4.13 -13.72 -0.63
N VAL A 121 3.33 -12.87 -1.28
CA VAL A 121 3.61 -11.45 -1.41
C VAL A 121 2.40 -10.58 -1.11
N PHE A 122 2.67 -9.35 -0.69
CA PHE A 122 1.70 -8.27 -0.71
C PHE A 122 2.27 -7.10 -1.50
N ALA A 123 1.61 -6.75 -2.60
CA ALA A 123 1.98 -5.60 -3.42
C ALA A 123 1.11 -4.40 -3.06
N ARG A 124 1.72 -3.22 -2.95
CA ARG A 124 1.03 -1.94 -2.81
C ARG A 124 1.49 -0.96 -3.89
N PHE A 125 0.54 -0.52 -4.68
CA PHE A 125 0.71 0.51 -5.69
C PHE A 125 0.22 1.85 -5.18
N SER A 126 0.78 2.95 -5.66
CA SER A 126 0.44 4.29 -5.15
C SER A 126 0.78 5.39 -6.13
N THR A 127 0.15 6.56 -5.99
CA THR A 127 0.71 7.84 -6.49
C THR A 127 1.76 8.35 -5.48
N VAL A 128 2.25 9.58 -5.59
CA VAL A 128 3.28 10.14 -4.67
C VAL A 128 2.77 11.38 -3.94
N ALA A 129 2.42 12.44 -4.68
CA ALA A 129 2.17 13.75 -4.11
C ALA A 129 0.82 13.83 -3.40
N GLY A 130 -0.19 13.14 -3.93
CA GLY A 130 -1.56 13.20 -3.44
C GLY A 130 -1.77 12.65 -2.02
N SER A 131 -2.65 13.29 -1.25
CA SER A 131 -3.17 12.76 0.03
C SER A 131 -4.06 11.51 -0.19
N ARG A 132 -4.45 10.78 0.87
CA ARG A 132 -5.18 9.49 0.72
C ARG A 132 -6.48 9.55 -0.10
N GLY A 133 -7.10 10.72 -0.17
CA GLY A 133 -8.35 10.98 -0.91
C GLY A 133 -8.16 11.51 -2.34
N SER A 134 -6.93 11.63 -2.84
CA SER A 134 -6.66 12.15 -4.19
C SER A 134 -7.07 11.16 -5.29
N ALA A 135 -7.14 11.66 -6.54
CA ALA A 135 -7.47 10.86 -7.71
C ALA A 135 -6.35 9.88 -8.12
N ASP A 136 -6.71 8.74 -8.72
CA ASP A 136 -5.76 7.70 -9.16
C ASP A 136 -5.05 8.05 -10.48
N THR A 137 -5.72 8.78 -11.36
CA THR A 137 -5.26 9.07 -12.74
C THR A 137 -4.52 10.40 -12.86
N ALA A 138 -4.07 10.97 -11.75
CA ALA A 138 -3.22 12.16 -11.75
C ALA A 138 -1.90 11.90 -12.51
N ARG A 139 -1.33 12.93 -13.14
CA ARG A 139 0.03 12.85 -13.68
C ARG A 139 1.00 12.83 -12.50
N ASP A 140 1.60 11.67 -12.24
CA ASP A 140 2.46 11.46 -11.08
C ASP A 140 3.37 10.24 -11.32
N VAL A 141 4.39 10.08 -10.49
CA VAL A 141 5.10 8.80 -10.38
C VAL A 141 4.14 7.78 -9.75
N ARG A 142 4.30 6.50 -10.10
CA ARG A 142 3.63 5.41 -9.38
C ARG A 142 4.62 4.64 -8.54
N GLY A 143 4.35 4.53 -7.24
CA GLY A 143 5.04 3.61 -6.36
C GLY A 143 4.61 2.17 -6.64
N PHE A 144 5.58 1.25 -6.64
CA PHE A 144 5.42 -0.18 -6.81
C PHE A 144 6.21 -0.88 -5.71
N ALA A 145 5.56 -1.10 -4.56
CA ALA A 145 6.19 -1.76 -3.42
C ALA A 145 5.69 -3.21 -3.31
N VAL A 146 6.61 -4.17 -3.23
CA VAL A 146 6.30 -5.59 -3.04
C VAL A 146 7.00 -6.08 -1.77
N LYS A 147 6.21 -6.58 -0.82
CA LYS A 147 6.70 -7.28 0.36
C LYS A 147 6.68 -8.79 0.08
N PHE A 148 7.83 -9.43 0.25
CA PHE A 148 8.04 -10.87 0.14
C PHE A 148 8.10 -11.47 1.54
N TYR A 149 7.20 -12.41 1.83
CA TYR A 149 7.18 -13.14 3.09
C TYR A 149 8.06 -14.39 2.97
N THR A 150 9.38 -14.20 3.07
CA THR A 150 10.35 -15.29 2.90
C THR A 150 10.58 -16.05 4.21
N ALA A 151 11.07 -17.30 4.12
CA ALA A 151 11.41 -18.10 5.29
C ALA A 151 12.57 -17.52 6.13
N GLU A 152 13.39 -16.65 5.53
CA GLU A 152 14.58 -16.04 6.15
C GLU A 152 14.34 -14.60 6.62
N GLY A 153 13.08 -14.15 6.58
CA GLY A 153 12.67 -12.79 6.95
C GLY A 153 11.95 -12.07 5.81
N ASN A 154 11.23 -11.01 6.15
CA ASN A 154 10.51 -10.23 5.14
C ASN A 154 11.51 -9.39 4.32
N TYR A 155 11.38 -9.46 3.00
CA TYR A 155 12.12 -8.62 2.07
C TYR A 155 11.18 -7.64 1.38
N ASP A 156 11.53 -6.35 1.38
CA ASP A 156 10.72 -5.30 0.75
C ASP A 156 11.45 -4.74 -0.47
N LEU A 157 10.91 -4.98 -1.66
CA LEU A 157 11.32 -4.29 -2.87
C LEU A 157 10.43 -3.07 -3.07
N VAL A 158 10.93 -1.90 -2.65
CA VAL A 158 10.19 -0.63 -2.71
C VAL A 158 10.66 0.17 -3.92
N GLY A 159 9.92 0.06 -5.02
CA GLY A 159 10.26 0.68 -6.30
C GLY A 159 9.25 1.71 -6.79
N ASN A 160 9.50 2.21 -8.01
CA ASN A 160 8.62 3.09 -8.77
C ASN A 160 8.41 2.56 -10.19
N ASN A 161 7.47 3.13 -10.94
CA ASN A 161 7.24 2.81 -12.35
C ASN A 161 8.20 3.51 -13.34
N ILE A 162 9.23 4.19 -12.82
CA ILE A 162 10.23 4.95 -13.57
C ILE A 162 11.64 4.55 -13.06
N PRO A 163 12.64 4.32 -13.94
CA PRO A 163 13.92 3.71 -13.56
C PRO A 163 14.93 4.63 -12.86
N VAL A 164 14.56 5.89 -12.63
CA VAL A 164 15.38 6.94 -12.00
C VAL A 164 14.55 7.74 -11.00
N PHE A 165 15.21 8.62 -10.24
CA PHE A 165 14.57 9.51 -9.28
C PHE A 165 14.96 10.97 -9.52
N PHE A 166 14.23 11.91 -8.91
CA PHE A 166 14.42 13.35 -9.12
C PHE A 166 15.74 13.89 -8.54
N ILE A 167 16.25 13.25 -7.49
CA ILE A 167 17.38 13.75 -6.71
C ILE A 167 18.44 12.66 -6.53
N GLN A 168 19.68 13.09 -6.31
CA GLN A 168 20.82 12.18 -6.11
C GLN A 168 21.04 11.83 -4.64
N ASP A 169 20.83 12.79 -3.73
CA ASP A 169 21.07 12.62 -2.30
C ASP A 169 19.76 12.73 -1.50
N ALA A 170 19.58 11.84 -0.52
CA ALA A 170 18.41 11.78 0.34
C ALA A 170 18.19 13.05 1.17
N ILE A 171 19.23 13.85 1.45
CA ILE A 171 19.08 15.11 2.20
C ILE A 171 18.18 16.11 1.48
N LYS A 172 18.07 16.03 0.14
CA LYS A 172 17.18 16.86 -0.69
C LYS A 172 15.73 16.36 -0.73
N PHE A 173 15.44 15.20 -0.14
CA PHE A 173 14.10 14.60 -0.23
C PHE A 173 13.00 15.49 0.39
N PRO A 174 13.18 16.09 1.59
CA PRO A 174 12.18 17.02 2.11
C PRO A 174 11.97 18.23 1.21
N ASP A 175 13.03 18.80 0.62
CA ASP A 175 12.93 19.95 -0.28
C ASP A 175 12.09 19.61 -1.52
N LEU A 176 12.38 18.48 -2.17
CA LEU A 176 11.62 17.98 -3.32
C LEU A 176 10.15 17.75 -2.96
N ILE A 177 9.91 17.05 -1.84
CA ILE A 177 8.55 16.70 -1.43
C ILE A 177 7.76 17.95 -1.04
N HIS A 178 8.35 18.92 -0.35
CA HIS A 178 7.70 20.21 -0.07
C HIS A 178 7.43 20.99 -1.37
N ALA A 179 8.33 20.95 -2.35
CA ALA A 179 8.16 21.65 -3.62
C ALA A 179 7.01 21.08 -4.47
N VAL A 180 6.81 19.75 -4.48
CA VAL A 180 5.75 19.07 -5.27
C VAL A 180 4.42 18.90 -4.54
N LYS A 181 4.43 19.01 -3.21
CA LYS A 181 3.21 18.97 -2.39
C LYS A 181 2.42 20.28 -2.57
N PRO A 182 1.12 20.27 -2.17
CA PRO A 182 0.34 21.51 -2.16
C PRO A 182 1.02 22.60 -1.35
N GLU A 183 0.96 23.84 -1.82
CA GLU A 183 1.70 24.95 -1.22
C GLU A 183 1.21 25.24 0.20
N PRO A 184 2.12 25.53 1.15
CA PRO A 184 1.81 25.46 2.58
C PRO A 184 0.83 26.53 3.07
N HIS A 185 0.62 27.59 2.29
CA HIS A 185 -0.24 28.71 2.69
C HIS A 185 -1.73 28.47 2.38
N ASN A 186 -2.05 27.55 1.46
CA ASN A 186 -3.42 27.30 1.00
C ASN A 186 -3.75 25.82 0.72
N GLU A 187 -2.77 24.92 0.81
CA GLU A 187 -2.88 23.49 0.47
C GLU A 187 -3.36 23.23 -0.96
N ILE A 188 -2.91 24.04 -1.93
CA ILE A 188 -3.22 23.92 -3.36
C ILE A 188 -1.94 23.80 -4.19
N PRO A 189 -1.90 22.98 -5.27
CA PRO A 189 -2.94 22.07 -5.76
C PRO A 189 -2.81 20.64 -5.21
N GLN A 190 -3.93 19.90 -5.18
CA GLN A 190 -3.93 18.49 -4.79
C GLN A 190 -3.49 17.59 -5.96
N ALA A 191 -2.50 16.72 -5.70
CA ALA A 191 -2.01 15.70 -6.63
C ALA A 191 -1.63 16.23 -8.03
N ALA A 192 -0.97 17.39 -8.09
CA ALA A 192 -0.48 17.97 -9.33
C ALA A 192 0.86 18.66 -9.10
N SER A 193 1.80 18.49 -10.02
CA SER A 193 3.07 19.23 -10.06
C SER A 193 2.99 20.51 -10.89
N ALA A 194 1.79 20.88 -11.35
CA ALA A 194 1.54 22.06 -12.18
C ALA A 194 1.32 23.32 -11.33
N HIS A 195 2.34 23.71 -10.57
CA HIS A 195 2.35 24.92 -9.74
C HIS A 195 3.79 25.42 -9.52
N ASP A 196 3.91 26.66 -9.05
CA ASP A 196 5.14 27.44 -9.04
C ASP A 196 6.25 26.79 -8.22
N THR A 197 5.99 26.30 -7.00
CA THR A 197 7.06 25.78 -6.14
C THR A 197 7.74 24.53 -6.70
N PHE A 198 7.01 23.67 -7.42
CA PHE A 198 7.61 22.49 -8.06
C PHE A 198 8.54 22.89 -9.20
N TRP A 199 8.08 23.81 -10.05
CA TRP A 199 8.86 24.26 -11.20
C TRP A 199 10.03 25.15 -10.79
N ASP A 200 9.91 25.94 -9.71
CA ASP A 200 11.04 26.66 -9.11
C ASP A 200 12.14 25.67 -8.69
N PHE A 201 11.82 24.64 -7.90
CA PHE A 201 12.76 23.57 -7.56
C PHE A 201 13.39 22.91 -8.80
N ALA A 202 12.56 22.54 -9.77
CA ALA A 202 13.00 21.87 -11.00
C ALA A 202 14.00 22.72 -11.81
N THR A 203 13.77 24.03 -11.90
CA THR A 203 14.67 24.94 -12.64
C THR A 203 16.00 25.17 -11.93
N LEU A 204 16.04 25.07 -10.60
CA LEU A 204 17.23 25.25 -9.77
C LEU A 204 18.01 23.94 -9.54
N MET A 205 17.42 22.78 -9.82
CA MET A 205 17.98 21.46 -9.57
C MET A 205 18.10 20.65 -10.88
N PRO A 206 19.12 20.90 -11.71
CA PRO A 206 19.26 20.27 -13.02
C PRO A 206 19.40 18.74 -12.96
N GLU A 207 19.78 18.15 -11.83
CA GLU A 207 19.78 16.70 -11.62
C GLU A 207 18.39 16.05 -11.82
N SER A 208 17.32 16.83 -11.63
CA SER A 208 15.93 16.39 -11.82
C SER A 208 15.52 16.21 -13.28
N THR A 209 16.30 16.75 -14.23
CA THR A 209 15.92 16.84 -15.66
C THR A 209 15.54 15.48 -16.26
N HIS A 210 16.29 14.41 -15.95
CA HIS A 210 15.97 13.09 -16.48
C HIS A 210 14.59 12.62 -15.98
N MET A 211 14.31 12.78 -14.69
CA MET A 211 13.03 12.40 -14.11
C MET A 211 11.87 13.26 -14.63
N LEU A 212 12.10 14.54 -14.89
CA LEU A 212 11.11 15.44 -15.51
C LEU A 212 10.67 14.95 -16.88
N MET A 213 11.60 14.45 -17.70
CA MET A 213 11.24 13.87 -19.00
C MET A 213 10.30 12.66 -18.86
N TRP A 214 10.52 11.81 -17.87
CA TRP A 214 9.63 10.68 -17.60
C TRP A 214 8.26 11.12 -17.10
N VAL A 215 8.20 12.03 -16.12
CA VAL A 215 6.92 12.44 -15.51
C VAL A 215 6.05 13.30 -16.46
N MET A 216 6.68 13.98 -17.42
CA MET A 216 5.98 14.70 -18.49
C MET A 216 5.52 13.79 -19.64
N SER A 217 6.07 12.57 -19.76
CA SER A 217 5.61 11.57 -20.74
C SER A 217 4.33 10.83 -20.30
N ASP A 218 3.84 9.95 -21.17
CA ASP A 218 2.65 9.10 -20.91
C ASP A 218 2.85 8.07 -19.79
N ARG A 219 4.10 7.87 -19.35
CA ARG A 219 4.46 6.99 -18.23
C ARG A 219 3.81 7.41 -16.90
N ALA A 220 3.51 8.70 -16.74
CA ALA A 220 3.01 9.26 -15.48
C ALA A 220 1.49 9.19 -15.28
N PHE A 221 0.75 8.67 -16.27
CA PHE A 221 -0.70 8.45 -16.16
C PHE A 221 -1.07 7.08 -16.76
N PRO A 222 -0.52 5.99 -16.18
CA PRO A 222 -0.70 4.65 -16.74
C PRO A 222 -2.18 4.27 -16.80
N ARG A 223 -2.57 3.59 -17.89
CA ARG A 223 -3.94 3.09 -18.11
C ARG A 223 -4.43 2.17 -16.99
N SER A 224 -3.51 1.39 -16.41
CA SER A 224 -3.75 0.43 -15.34
C SER A 224 -2.44 0.15 -14.61
N LEU A 225 -2.53 -0.17 -13.31
CA LEU A 225 -1.41 -0.68 -12.52
C LEU A 225 -0.80 -1.97 -13.09
N ARG A 226 -1.58 -2.72 -13.89
CA ARG A 226 -1.15 -3.94 -14.59
C ARG A 226 -0.33 -3.67 -15.85
N LEU A 227 -0.32 -2.43 -16.34
CA LEU A 227 0.25 -2.03 -17.64
C LEU A 227 1.34 -0.98 -17.46
N MET A 228 2.10 -1.07 -16.37
CA MET A 228 3.28 -0.25 -16.13
C MET A 228 4.46 -1.15 -15.75
N GLU A 229 5.66 -0.71 -16.08
CA GLU A 229 6.88 -1.33 -15.56
C GLU A 229 7.07 -0.98 -14.09
N GLY A 230 7.95 -1.71 -13.40
CA GLY A 230 8.38 -1.45 -12.03
C GLY A 230 9.90 -1.54 -11.95
N PHE A 231 10.51 -0.68 -11.14
CA PHE A 231 11.96 -0.56 -11.00
C PHE A 231 12.32 -0.29 -9.54
N GLY A 232 13.34 -0.98 -9.04
CA GLY A 232 13.95 -0.71 -7.72
C GLY A 232 14.78 0.57 -7.70
N VAL A 233 15.04 1.19 -8.86
CA VAL A 233 15.81 2.43 -9.10
C VAL A 233 17.29 2.34 -8.74
N HIS A 234 17.64 1.88 -7.54
CA HIS A 234 18.99 1.80 -7.04
C HIS A 234 19.74 0.56 -7.53
N ALA A 235 21.06 0.65 -7.58
CA ALA A 235 21.91 -0.52 -7.71
C ALA A 235 22.07 -1.18 -6.33
N PHE A 236 21.60 -2.42 -6.20
CA PHE A 236 21.81 -3.28 -5.03
C PHE A 236 22.95 -4.27 -5.29
N ARG A 237 23.25 -5.09 -4.29
CA ARG A 237 24.18 -6.22 -4.42
C ARG A 237 23.45 -7.52 -4.15
N LEU A 238 23.59 -8.47 -5.06
CA LEU A 238 23.39 -9.88 -4.77
C LEU A 238 24.73 -10.48 -4.31
N VAL A 239 24.70 -11.30 -3.28
CA VAL A 239 25.89 -11.94 -2.71
C VAL A 239 25.64 -13.43 -2.62
N ASN A 240 26.44 -14.23 -3.32
CA ASN A 240 26.31 -15.68 -3.31
C ASN A 240 26.94 -16.31 -2.05
N ALA A 241 26.85 -17.65 -1.93
CA ALA A 241 27.38 -18.39 -0.78
C ALA A 241 28.91 -18.28 -0.61
N ALA A 242 29.65 -18.04 -1.71
CA ALA A 242 31.10 -17.81 -1.68
C ALA A 242 31.48 -16.35 -1.34
N GLY A 243 30.50 -15.47 -1.10
CA GLY A 243 30.74 -14.06 -0.80
C GLY A 243 31.02 -13.18 -2.03
N VAL A 244 30.83 -13.69 -3.25
CA VAL A 244 31.02 -12.92 -4.48
C VAL A 244 29.82 -11.99 -4.67
N ALA A 245 30.09 -10.70 -4.85
CA ALA A 245 29.07 -9.68 -5.02
C ALA A 245 28.84 -9.35 -6.51
N SER A 246 27.58 -9.30 -6.93
CA SER A 246 27.13 -8.83 -8.24
C SER A 246 26.20 -7.63 -8.08
N LEU A 247 26.41 -6.57 -8.88
CA LEU A 247 25.50 -5.43 -8.90
C LEU A 247 24.21 -5.81 -9.62
N VAL A 248 23.08 -5.39 -9.08
CA VAL A 248 21.75 -5.65 -9.65
C VAL A 248 20.90 -4.38 -9.62
N LYS A 249 20.10 -4.18 -10.67
CA LYS A 249 18.92 -3.31 -10.64
C LYS A 249 17.70 -4.18 -10.86
N PHE A 250 16.69 -3.98 -10.02
CA PHE A 250 15.39 -4.62 -10.15
C PHE A 250 14.45 -3.75 -10.97
#